data_AF-A0A6J6F587-F1
#
_entry.id   AF-A0A6J6F587-F1
#
_cell.length_a   1.000
_cell.length_b   1.000
_cell.length_c   1.000
_cell.angle_alpha   90.00
_cell.angle_beta   90.00
_cell.angle_gamma   90.00
#
_symmetry.space_group_name_H-M   'P 1'
#
loop_
_entity.id
_entity.type
_entity.pdbx_description
1 polymer ?
#
loop_
_entity_poly.entity_id
_entity_poly.type
_entity_poly.pdbx_seq_one_letter_code
_entity_poly.pdbx_strand_id
1 'polypeptide(L)'
;MKSPLFKRVVLAGAAFATVAASFVASASAANATVITAGGSDTTLNVMDAILAQANAPVGDTWVNLNPFATSSVSVPGDANCPTMNFQVAGTTATLPNRLMPVGSGAGRNMLRDVLAGASTYQGCLDIARSSSFSSGSPAVGTGEYYAFALDAVSWATGSLSAPGGMSLDSLRKIYNCTYTDWSEVPGGSAGQIQRYLPQTSSGTYGFFLSDLLGSSSFNFGTTSASCPAVKYVNATGGALEENNASVIAPADWQSAIFPYSAGQWVYQANNASNPTIDKRVLPSGGAPARLGGILTAVDGTTGLSNAKLLNANPAAYNVTDRKWQLNDAGLSAVQGGASGGYPITEAASTKVNSVATFPGVRFVYNVLDSRSPDYVKAVQAVGFDNSNGGIKSAVCNGSRAAVIASFGFAPLPTAGVTGSVAASANYNLAGSTCRKIVA
;
A
#
# COMPACT_ATOMS: atom_id res chain seq x y z
N MET A 1 -67.16 -28.36 46.79
CA MET A 1 -67.78 -28.28 45.46
C MET A 1 -66.81 -28.84 44.42
N LYS A 2 -67.22 -29.94 43.79
CA LYS A 2 -66.83 -30.52 42.49
C LYS A 2 -65.42 -30.23 41.92
N SER A 3 -64.54 -31.22 42.05
CA SER A 3 -63.76 -31.74 40.88
C SER A 3 -64.75 -32.53 40.00
N PRO A 4 -64.58 -32.71 38.66
CA PRO A 4 -63.41 -33.43 38.12
C PRO A 4 -63.01 -33.25 36.63
N LEU A 5 -61.90 -33.96 36.28
CA LEU A 5 -61.62 -34.65 35.01
C LEU A 5 -61.37 -33.79 33.74
N PHE A 6 -60.27 -34.07 33.00
CA PHE A 6 -60.36 -34.56 31.61
C PHE A 6 -59.00 -35.09 31.09
N LYS A 7 -58.94 -36.42 31.01
CA LYS A 7 -58.42 -37.31 29.95
C LYS A 7 -57.05 -37.07 29.30
N ARG A 8 -56.15 -38.04 29.56
CA ARG A 8 -55.11 -38.52 28.64
C ARG A 8 -55.76 -39.06 27.35
N VAL A 9 -55.24 -38.65 26.19
CA VAL A 9 -55.47 -39.33 24.92
C VAL A 9 -54.13 -39.87 24.44
N VAL A 10 -54.04 -41.20 24.38
CA VAL A 10 -53.03 -41.96 23.66
C VAL A 10 -53.50 -42.02 22.21
N LEU A 11 -52.69 -41.53 21.28
CA LEU A 11 -52.88 -41.73 19.85
C LEU A 11 -51.69 -42.53 19.32
N ALA A 12 -51.94 -43.81 19.09
CA ALA A 12 -51.12 -44.67 18.26
C ALA A 12 -51.31 -44.22 16.79
N GLY A 13 -50.21 -43.84 16.14
CA GLY A 13 -50.20 -43.42 14.74
C GLY A 13 -49.08 -44.14 14.00
N ALA A 14 -49.46 -44.84 12.93
CA ALA A 14 -48.65 -45.79 12.16
C ALA A 14 -47.31 -45.25 11.66
N ALA A 15 -46.27 -46.08 11.80
CA ALA A 15 -44.99 -45.90 11.14
C ALA A 15 -45.13 -46.19 9.64
N PHE A 16 -45.12 -45.14 8.81
CA PHE A 16 -44.79 -45.25 7.39
C PHE A 16 -43.26 -45.15 7.25
N ALA A 17 -42.61 -46.28 7.03
CA ALA A 17 -41.21 -46.33 6.62
C ALA A 17 -41.10 -45.98 5.13
N THR A 18 -41.04 -44.69 4.81
CA THR A 18 -40.49 -44.25 3.52
C THR A 18 -38.99 -44.50 3.54
N VAL A 19 -38.54 -45.47 2.74
CA VAL A 19 -37.13 -45.63 2.37
C VAL A 19 -36.73 -44.40 1.57
N ALA A 20 -36.28 -43.36 2.26
CA ALA A 20 -35.52 -42.29 1.65
C ALA A 20 -34.18 -42.89 1.24
N ALA A 21 -34.03 -43.20 -0.05
CA ALA A 21 -32.71 -43.38 -0.64
C ALA A 21 -32.00 -42.02 -0.51
N SER A 22 -31.24 -41.85 0.55
CA SER A 22 -30.28 -40.77 0.70
C SER A 22 -29.29 -40.94 -0.45
N PHE A 23 -29.50 -40.21 -1.54
CA PHE A 23 -28.41 -39.88 -2.45
C PHE A 23 -27.41 -39.06 -1.63
N VAL A 24 -26.47 -39.74 -1.01
CA VAL A 24 -25.20 -39.13 -0.61
C VAL A 24 -24.55 -38.78 -1.94
N ALA A 25 -24.91 -37.63 -2.51
CA ALA A 25 -24.08 -36.98 -3.49
C ALA A 25 -22.74 -36.80 -2.77
N SER A 26 -21.74 -37.58 -3.17
CA SER A 26 -20.36 -37.33 -2.82
C SER A 26 -20.09 -35.91 -3.29
N ALA A 27 -20.19 -34.92 -2.40
CA ALA A 27 -19.72 -33.59 -2.68
C ALA A 27 -18.24 -33.78 -3.01
N SER A 28 -17.89 -33.71 -4.29
CA SER A 28 -16.51 -33.62 -4.71
C SER A 28 -15.91 -32.51 -3.86
N ALA A 29 -14.86 -32.82 -3.08
CA ALA A 29 -14.15 -31.83 -2.30
C ALA A 29 -13.95 -30.61 -3.21
N ALA A 30 -14.49 -29.45 -2.80
CA ALA A 30 -14.32 -28.24 -3.58
C ALA A 30 -12.82 -28.10 -3.82
N ASN A 31 -12.42 -28.02 -5.10
CA ASN A 31 -11.01 -27.87 -5.43
C ASN A 31 -10.50 -26.65 -4.66
N ALA A 32 -9.41 -26.83 -3.92
CA ALA A 32 -8.69 -25.77 -3.25
C ALA A 32 -8.46 -24.61 -4.23
N THR A 33 -8.87 -23.38 -3.89
CA THR A 33 -8.51 -22.19 -4.68
C THR A 33 -7.18 -21.65 -4.19
N VAL A 34 -6.37 -21.15 -5.12
CA VAL A 34 -5.12 -20.46 -4.82
C VAL A 34 -5.29 -18.97 -5.09
N ILE A 35 -5.37 -18.15 -4.04
CA ILE A 35 -5.44 -16.69 -4.18
C ILE A 35 -4.02 -16.12 -4.23
N THR A 36 -3.64 -15.53 -5.36
CA THR A 36 -2.30 -14.99 -5.57
C THR A 36 -2.31 -13.46 -5.61
N ALA A 37 -1.42 -12.83 -4.84
CA ALA A 37 -1.23 -11.39 -4.78
C ALA A 37 0.18 -10.96 -5.20
N GLY A 38 0.31 -9.83 -5.91
CA GLY A 38 1.61 -9.36 -6.45
C GLY A 38 1.57 -7.88 -6.84
N GLY A 39 2.73 -7.26 -7.09
CA GLY A 39 2.82 -5.83 -7.47
C GLY A 39 3.65 -5.01 -6.49
N SER A 40 3.08 -3.88 -6.03
CA SER A 40 3.78 -2.90 -5.20
C SER A 40 4.44 -3.52 -3.96
N ASP A 41 5.71 -3.19 -3.75
CA ASP A 41 6.45 -3.48 -2.54
C ASP A 41 6.08 -2.55 -1.39
N THR A 42 5.60 -1.32 -1.69
CA THR A 42 5.03 -0.42 -0.68
C THR A 42 3.99 -1.12 0.18
N THR A 43 3.16 -2.01 -0.37
CA THR A 43 2.12 -2.70 0.41
C THR A 43 2.42 -4.17 0.66
N LEU A 44 3.64 -4.65 0.35
CA LEU A 44 4.00 -6.07 0.46
C LEU A 44 3.79 -6.60 1.88
N ASN A 45 4.49 -6.01 2.85
CA ASN A 45 4.55 -6.56 4.21
C ASN A 45 3.19 -6.50 4.94
N VAL A 46 2.41 -5.43 4.71
CA VAL A 46 1.06 -5.33 5.26
C VAL A 46 0.13 -6.37 4.61
N MET A 47 0.31 -6.63 3.31
CA MET A 47 -0.45 -7.68 2.62
C MET A 47 -0.05 -9.09 3.04
N ASP A 48 1.22 -9.35 3.32
CA ASP A 48 1.65 -10.64 3.92
C ASP A 48 0.86 -10.89 5.21
N ALA A 49 0.79 -9.88 6.10
CA ALA A 49 0.08 -10.01 7.35
C ALA A 49 -1.44 -10.11 7.20
N ILE A 50 -2.03 -9.35 6.26
CA ILE A 50 -3.47 -9.43 5.96
C ILE A 50 -3.83 -10.83 5.47
N LEU A 51 -3.09 -11.34 4.47
CA LEU A 51 -3.38 -12.63 3.85
C LEU A 51 -3.11 -13.79 4.83
N ALA A 52 -2.05 -13.71 5.64
CA ALA A 52 -1.77 -14.71 6.68
C ALA A 52 -2.87 -14.80 7.75
N GLN A 53 -3.57 -13.70 8.04
CA GLN A 53 -4.60 -13.67 9.08
C GLN A 53 -6.01 -13.88 8.57
N ALA A 54 -6.23 -13.86 7.27
CA ALA A 54 -7.56 -13.80 6.70
C ALA A 54 -8.36 -15.12 6.80
N ASN A 55 -7.83 -16.12 7.51
CA ASN A 55 -8.44 -17.43 7.73
C ASN A 55 -8.93 -17.99 6.39
N ALA A 56 -7.98 -18.31 5.49
CA ALA A 56 -8.29 -18.99 4.25
C ALA A 56 -9.28 -20.14 4.56
N PRO A 57 -10.44 -20.21 3.88
CA PRO A 57 -11.36 -21.33 4.04
C PRO A 57 -10.57 -22.64 3.97
N VAL A 58 -10.92 -23.62 4.81
CA VAL A 58 -10.17 -24.89 4.88
C VAL A 58 -10.01 -25.47 3.47
N GLY A 59 -8.77 -25.58 3.02
CA GLY A 59 -8.41 -26.05 1.68
C GLY A 59 -7.83 -24.97 0.76
N ASP A 60 -8.14 -23.69 0.95
CA ASP A 60 -7.62 -22.61 0.10
C ASP A 60 -6.17 -22.24 0.48
N THR A 61 -5.37 -21.83 -0.52
CA THR A 61 -3.97 -21.38 -0.33
C THR A 61 -3.83 -19.94 -0.75
N TRP A 62 -3.22 -19.09 0.08
CA TRP A 62 -3.05 -17.67 -0.21
C TRP A 62 -1.56 -17.38 -0.38
N VAL A 63 -1.16 -16.87 -1.53
CA VAL A 63 0.25 -16.62 -1.87
C VAL A 63 0.47 -15.15 -2.14
N ASN A 64 1.36 -14.51 -1.38
CA ASN A 64 1.78 -13.14 -1.62
C ASN A 64 3.18 -13.15 -2.23
N LEU A 65 3.29 -12.76 -3.51
CA LEU A 65 4.54 -12.77 -4.24
C LEU A 65 5.46 -11.65 -3.72
N ASN A 66 6.63 -12.02 -3.21
CA ASN A 66 7.62 -11.07 -2.72
C ASN A 66 8.45 -10.49 -3.89
N PRO A 67 8.37 -9.18 -4.20
CA PRO A 67 9.13 -8.55 -5.27
C PRO A 67 10.65 -8.60 -5.07
N PHE A 68 11.12 -8.86 -3.85
CA PHE A 68 12.53 -8.98 -3.49
C PHE A 68 12.99 -10.43 -3.31
N ALA A 69 12.21 -11.41 -3.76
CA ALA A 69 12.61 -12.80 -3.67
C ALA A 69 13.94 -13.03 -4.43
N THR A 70 14.88 -13.72 -3.79
CA THR A 70 16.18 -14.08 -4.39
C THR A 70 16.13 -15.39 -5.17
N SER A 71 14.99 -16.08 -5.11
CA SER A 71 14.71 -17.31 -5.83
C SER A 71 13.30 -17.29 -6.41
N SER A 72 13.07 -18.13 -7.42
CA SER A 72 11.74 -18.30 -8.01
C SER A 72 10.75 -18.86 -6.98
N VAL A 73 9.51 -18.42 -7.04
CA VAL A 73 8.41 -18.88 -6.19
C VAL A 73 7.47 -19.76 -7.02
N SER A 74 7.25 -21.00 -6.56
CA SER A 74 6.26 -21.89 -7.15
C SER A 74 4.90 -21.66 -6.47
N VAL A 75 3.91 -21.28 -7.27
CA VAL A 75 2.52 -21.11 -6.86
C VAL A 75 1.76 -22.37 -7.31
N PRO A 76 1.14 -23.11 -6.38
CA PRO A 76 0.33 -24.27 -6.74
C PRO A 76 -0.78 -23.90 -7.73
N GLY A 77 -1.08 -24.80 -8.66
CA GLY A 77 -2.23 -24.64 -9.53
C GLY A 77 -3.55 -24.93 -8.81
N ASP A 78 -4.64 -24.43 -9.39
CA ASP A 78 -6.02 -24.71 -9.02
C ASP A 78 -6.90 -24.96 -10.27
N ALA A 79 -8.21 -24.80 -10.14
CA ALA A 79 -9.16 -25.03 -11.24
C ALA A 79 -9.02 -24.01 -12.39
N ASN A 80 -8.46 -22.83 -12.13
CA ASN A 80 -8.40 -21.71 -13.06
C ASN A 80 -6.97 -21.48 -13.58
N CYS A 81 -5.97 -21.71 -12.73
CA CYS A 81 -4.56 -21.49 -13.03
C CYS A 81 -3.75 -22.80 -12.90
N PRO A 82 -2.91 -23.18 -13.90
CA PRO A 82 -1.94 -24.26 -13.70
C PRO A 82 -0.88 -23.87 -12.67
N THR A 83 -0.07 -24.81 -12.18
CA THR A 83 1.09 -24.46 -11.35
C THR A 83 2.00 -23.47 -12.08
N MET A 84 2.32 -22.35 -11.42
CA MET A 84 3.11 -21.26 -11.98
C MET A 84 4.41 -21.10 -11.22
N ASN A 85 5.54 -20.97 -11.92
CA ASN A 85 6.77 -20.47 -11.31
C ASN A 85 6.94 -19.00 -11.65
N PHE A 86 6.93 -18.17 -10.61
CA PHE A 86 7.25 -16.76 -10.70
C PHE A 86 8.74 -16.59 -10.50
N GLN A 87 9.44 -16.17 -11.56
CA GLN A 87 10.86 -15.95 -11.56
C GLN A 87 11.22 -14.59 -10.97
N VAL A 88 12.42 -14.51 -10.39
CA VAL A 88 12.99 -13.27 -9.84
C VAL A 88 12.99 -12.17 -10.90
N ALA A 89 12.61 -10.95 -10.50
CA ALA A 89 12.61 -9.80 -11.38
C ALA A 89 14.01 -9.52 -11.97
N GLY A 90 14.06 -9.03 -13.21
CA GLY A 90 15.31 -8.78 -13.92
C GLY A 90 15.94 -10.01 -14.57
N THR A 91 15.30 -11.17 -14.49
CA THR A 91 15.67 -12.36 -15.28
C THR A 91 14.82 -12.48 -16.56
N THR A 92 15.12 -13.47 -17.41
CA THR A 92 14.32 -13.78 -18.60
C THR A 92 13.35 -14.92 -18.29
N ALA A 93 12.04 -14.64 -18.28
CA ALA A 93 11.03 -15.68 -18.14
C ALA A 93 10.69 -16.35 -19.47
N THR A 94 10.73 -17.68 -19.48
CA THR A 94 10.18 -18.53 -20.54
C THR A 94 8.82 -19.08 -20.12
N LEU A 95 7.85 -19.06 -21.03
CA LEU A 95 6.54 -19.68 -20.79
C LEU A 95 6.71 -21.17 -20.38
N PRO A 96 5.90 -21.68 -19.44
CA PRO A 96 4.74 -21.03 -18.80
C PRO A 96 5.08 -20.05 -17.66
N ASN A 97 6.36 -19.90 -17.30
CA ASN A 97 6.79 -19.04 -16.20
C ASN A 97 6.49 -17.56 -16.48
N ARG A 98 6.45 -16.77 -15.41
CA ARG A 98 6.28 -15.30 -15.46
C ARG A 98 7.33 -14.65 -14.57
N LEU A 99 7.69 -13.42 -14.89
CA LEU A 99 8.45 -12.59 -13.94
C LEU A 99 7.52 -12.17 -12.80
N MET A 100 8.06 -12.10 -11.59
CA MET A 100 7.35 -11.48 -10.47
C MET A 100 6.97 -10.04 -10.85
N PRO A 101 5.69 -9.65 -10.67
CA PRO A 101 5.30 -8.28 -10.92
C PRO A 101 5.86 -7.38 -9.81
N VAL A 102 6.87 -6.57 -10.15
CA VAL A 102 7.50 -5.62 -9.23
C VAL A 102 7.00 -4.21 -9.50
N GLY A 103 6.38 -3.60 -8.49
CA GLY A 103 5.78 -2.28 -8.60
C GLY A 103 4.29 -2.31 -8.96
N SER A 104 3.64 -1.18 -8.69
CA SER A 104 2.19 -1.02 -8.88
C SER A 104 1.74 -1.24 -10.33
N GLY A 105 2.49 -0.68 -11.29
CA GLY A 105 2.18 -0.82 -12.71
C GLY A 105 2.31 -2.25 -13.20
N ALA A 106 3.38 -2.94 -12.81
CA ALA A 106 3.62 -4.34 -13.17
C ALA A 106 2.54 -5.27 -12.61
N GLY A 107 2.14 -5.07 -11.34
CA GLY A 107 1.05 -5.85 -10.71
C GLY A 107 -0.28 -5.72 -11.46
N ARG A 108 -0.72 -4.48 -11.74
CA ARG A 108 -1.98 -4.25 -12.46
C ARG A 108 -1.93 -4.72 -13.91
N ASN A 109 -0.80 -4.53 -14.59
CA ASN A 109 -0.63 -5.04 -15.95
C ASN A 109 -0.68 -6.57 -15.97
N MET A 110 -0.02 -7.23 -15.02
CA MET A 110 -0.09 -8.69 -14.91
C MET A 110 -1.53 -9.15 -14.65
N LEU A 111 -2.25 -8.52 -13.72
CA LEU A 111 -3.65 -8.82 -13.44
C LEU A 111 -4.53 -8.69 -14.70
N ARG A 112 -4.33 -7.62 -15.49
CA ARG A 112 -4.99 -7.46 -16.78
C ARG A 112 -4.65 -8.60 -17.74
N ASP A 113 -3.37 -8.89 -17.88
CA ASP A 113 -2.84 -9.77 -18.91
C ASP A 113 -3.20 -11.23 -18.65
N VAL A 114 -3.28 -11.67 -17.38
CA VAL A 114 -3.76 -13.02 -17.04
C VAL A 114 -5.24 -13.20 -17.35
N LEU A 115 -6.03 -12.12 -17.35
CA LEU A 115 -7.47 -12.12 -17.65
C LEU A 115 -7.79 -11.80 -19.12
N ALA A 116 -6.79 -11.56 -19.96
CA ALA A 116 -6.99 -11.23 -21.36
C ALA A 116 -7.25 -12.51 -22.21
N GLY A 117 -8.45 -12.62 -22.80
CA GLY A 117 -8.83 -13.72 -23.69
C GLY A 117 -8.99 -15.07 -22.97
N ALA A 118 -9.16 -16.17 -23.72
CA ALA A 118 -9.16 -17.54 -23.19
C ALA A 118 -7.71 -18.01 -22.89
N SER A 119 -6.98 -17.25 -22.06
CA SER A 119 -5.63 -17.61 -21.66
C SER A 119 -5.68 -18.82 -20.71
N THR A 120 -4.71 -19.72 -20.81
CA THR A 120 -4.53 -20.82 -19.82
C THR A 120 -4.03 -20.30 -18.46
N TYR A 121 -4.02 -18.98 -18.25
CA TYR A 121 -3.47 -18.34 -17.06
C TYR A 121 -4.50 -17.46 -16.34
N GLN A 122 -5.78 -17.53 -16.71
CA GLN A 122 -6.84 -16.82 -16.00
C GLN A 122 -6.80 -17.20 -14.51
N GLY A 123 -6.84 -16.22 -13.62
CA GLY A 123 -6.74 -16.47 -12.17
C GLY A 123 -5.32 -16.75 -11.65
N CYS A 124 -4.26 -16.69 -12.46
CA CYS A 124 -2.90 -16.84 -11.93
C CYS A 124 -2.39 -15.65 -11.11
N LEU A 125 -3.13 -14.53 -11.13
CA LEU A 125 -2.97 -13.40 -10.23
C LEU A 125 -4.35 -12.83 -9.95
N ASP A 126 -4.74 -12.75 -8.68
CA ASP A 126 -6.07 -12.33 -8.26
C ASP A 126 -6.09 -10.93 -7.67
N ILE A 127 -4.98 -10.55 -7.02
CA ILE A 127 -4.87 -9.29 -6.30
C ILE A 127 -3.60 -8.56 -6.76
N ALA A 128 -3.78 -7.42 -7.43
CA ALA A 128 -2.68 -6.50 -7.70
C ALA A 128 -2.52 -5.51 -6.54
N ARG A 129 -1.41 -5.62 -5.82
CA ARG A 129 -0.97 -4.68 -4.79
C ARG A 129 -0.59 -3.34 -5.43
N SER A 130 -1.14 -2.23 -4.93
CA SER A 130 -0.90 -0.94 -5.54
C SER A 130 -0.81 0.23 -4.57
N SER A 131 0.15 1.12 -4.81
CA SER A 131 0.35 2.39 -4.12
C SER A 131 0.05 3.59 -5.01
N SER A 132 -0.68 3.36 -6.10
CA SER A 132 -1.13 4.39 -7.05
C SER A 132 -2.45 3.98 -7.71
N PHE A 133 -3.23 4.97 -8.14
CA PHE A 133 -4.41 4.74 -8.96
C PHE A 133 -4.09 4.97 -10.44
N SER A 134 -4.69 4.17 -11.34
CA SER A 134 -4.62 4.36 -12.78
C SER A 134 -5.96 3.97 -13.41
N SER A 135 -6.69 4.93 -13.99
CA SER A 135 -7.98 4.67 -14.65
C SER A 135 -7.89 3.66 -15.81
N GLY A 136 -6.72 3.52 -16.46
CA GLY A 136 -6.55 2.61 -17.59
C GLY A 136 -6.12 1.17 -17.26
N SER A 137 -5.95 0.79 -15.98
CA SER A 137 -5.31 -0.48 -15.62
C SER A 137 -5.86 -1.02 -14.29
N PRO A 138 -6.18 -2.32 -14.12
CA PRO A 138 -5.98 -3.42 -15.06
C PRO A 138 -6.87 -3.33 -16.31
N ALA A 139 -8.16 -3.02 -16.21
CA ALA A 139 -9.00 -2.72 -17.37
C ALA A 139 -10.12 -1.74 -16.99
N VAL A 140 -10.43 -0.82 -17.91
CA VAL A 140 -11.52 0.16 -17.73
C VAL A 140 -12.84 -0.56 -17.53
N GLY A 141 -13.59 -0.18 -16.50
CA GLY A 141 -14.93 -0.71 -16.21
C GLY A 141 -14.98 -2.09 -15.53
N THR A 142 -13.89 -2.85 -15.49
CA THR A 142 -13.83 -4.13 -14.76
C THR A 142 -12.81 -4.15 -13.62
N GLY A 143 -11.80 -3.28 -13.69
CA GLY A 143 -10.80 -3.09 -12.66
C GLY A 143 -11.36 -2.32 -11.47
N GLU A 144 -11.17 -2.85 -10.27
CA GLU A 144 -11.70 -2.30 -9.04
C GLU A 144 -10.59 -2.08 -8.01
N TYR A 145 -10.45 -0.84 -7.57
CA TYR A 145 -9.49 -0.42 -6.57
C TYR A 145 -10.16 -0.35 -5.21
N TYR A 146 -9.72 -1.21 -4.30
CA TYR A 146 -10.12 -1.20 -2.89
C TYR A 146 -9.06 -0.49 -2.06
N ALA A 147 -9.23 0.81 -1.88
CA ALA A 147 -8.39 1.59 -0.96
C ALA A 147 -8.64 1.08 0.46
N PHE A 148 -7.58 0.68 1.16
CA PHE A 148 -7.69 0.12 2.51
C PHE A 148 -6.97 0.94 3.59
N ALA A 149 -6.07 1.84 3.18
CA ALA A 149 -5.33 2.70 4.08
C ALA A 149 -4.86 3.97 3.37
N LEU A 150 -4.41 4.94 4.16
CA LEU A 150 -3.65 6.10 3.71
C LEU A 150 -2.16 5.87 3.93
N ASP A 151 -1.38 6.46 3.03
CA ASP A 151 0.06 6.57 3.11
C ASP A 151 0.45 8.02 2.80
N ALA A 152 1.57 8.46 3.36
CA ALA A 152 2.20 9.71 2.95
C ALA A 152 3.42 9.38 2.10
N VAL A 153 3.62 10.07 1.00
CA VAL A 153 4.89 10.07 0.28
C VAL A 153 5.57 11.40 0.55
N SER A 154 6.79 11.32 1.06
CA SER A 154 7.67 12.48 1.22
C SER A 154 9.04 12.16 0.60
N TRP A 155 10.05 12.93 0.97
CA TRP A 155 11.44 12.73 0.64
C TRP A 155 12.21 12.18 1.84
N ALA A 156 13.25 11.41 1.57
CA ALA A 156 14.20 10.94 2.55
C ALA A 156 15.64 11.18 2.08
N THR A 157 16.58 11.22 3.02
CA THR A 157 18.00 11.49 2.73
C THR A 157 18.92 10.87 3.77
N GLY A 158 20.10 10.43 3.35
CA GLY A 158 21.23 10.10 4.23
C GLY A 158 22.10 11.32 4.59
N SER A 159 21.90 12.45 3.90
CA SER A 159 22.65 13.69 4.10
C SER A 159 22.38 14.30 5.47
N LEU A 160 23.43 14.65 6.21
CA LEU A 160 23.33 15.46 7.42
C LEU A 160 23.17 16.96 7.13
N SER A 161 23.49 17.41 5.90
CA SER A 161 23.36 18.81 5.48
C SER A 161 21.93 19.21 5.14
N ALA A 162 21.05 18.24 4.89
CA ALA A 162 19.65 18.49 4.62
C ALA A 162 18.88 18.99 5.85
N PRO A 163 17.91 19.92 5.69
CA PRO A 163 17.03 20.36 6.77
C PRO A 163 16.08 19.24 7.23
N GLY A 164 15.44 19.40 8.38
CA GLY A 164 14.41 18.45 8.86
C GLY A 164 13.10 18.47 8.04
N GLY A 165 12.87 19.54 7.26
CA GLY A 165 11.71 19.69 6.39
C GLY A 165 11.92 20.84 5.42
N MET A 166 11.16 20.84 4.32
CA MET A 166 11.23 21.89 3.31
C MET A 166 9.87 22.16 2.68
N SER A 167 9.76 23.25 1.92
CA SER A 167 8.56 23.55 1.16
C SER A 167 8.41 22.65 -0.06
N LEU A 168 7.18 22.47 -0.54
CA LEU A 168 6.96 21.77 -1.80
C LEU A 168 7.67 22.45 -2.99
N ASP A 169 7.77 23.79 -2.98
CA ASP A 169 8.51 24.55 -3.99
C ASP A 169 10.02 24.27 -3.94
N SER A 170 10.61 24.21 -2.75
CA SER A 170 12.03 23.83 -2.58
C SER A 170 12.29 22.41 -3.08
N LEU A 171 11.38 21.47 -2.79
CA LEU A 171 11.49 20.10 -3.30
C LEU A 171 11.40 20.05 -4.83
N ARG A 172 10.50 20.82 -5.43
CA ARG A 172 10.42 20.98 -6.90
C ARG A 172 11.70 21.58 -7.48
N LYS A 173 12.26 22.61 -6.86
CA LYS A 173 13.53 23.23 -7.27
C LYS A 173 14.69 22.25 -7.21
N ILE A 174 14.75 21.38 -6.20
CA ILE A 174 15.72 20.29 -6.14
C ILE A 174 15.55 19.37 -7.34
N TYR A 175 14.36 18.78 -7.53
CA TYR A 175 14.14 17.83 -8.61
C TYR A 175 14.22 18.45 -10.02
N ASN A 176 14.02 19.76 -10.13
CA ASN A 176 14.22 20.53 -11.36
C ASN A 176 15.66 21.07 -11.54
N CYS A 177 16.62 20.66 -10.71
CA CYS A 177 18.02 21.05 -10.86
C CYS A 177 18.27 22.57 -10.67
N THR A 178 17.35 23.26 -9.99
CA THR A 178 17.46 24.67 -9.61
C THR A 178 18.19 24.82 -8.28
N TYR A 179 17.91 23.91 -7.34
CA TYR A 179 18.72 23.73 -6.13
C TYR A 179 19.56 22.47 -6.28
N THR A 180 20.85 22.65 -6.11
CA THR A 180 21.90 21.66 -6.38
C THR A 180 22.80 21.44 -5.17
N ASP A 181 22.74 22.32 -4.18
CA ASP A 181 23.37 22.23 -2.88
C ASP A 181 22.35 22.43 -1.75
N TRP A 182 22.50 21.71 -0.65
CA TRP A 182 21.60 21.78 0.50
C TRP A 182 21.57 23.17 1.15
N SER A 183 22.63 23.98 1.00
CA SER A 183 22.66 25.37 1.48
C SER A 183 21.69 26.30 0.74
N GLU A 184 21.21 25.91 -0.44
CA GLU A 184 20.19 26.65 -1.19
C GLU A 184 18.77 26.37 -0.65
N VAL A 185 18.61 25.31 0.13
CA VAL A 185 17.36 24.96 0.81
C VAL A 185 17.31 25.69 2.15
N PRO A 186 16.25 26.47 2.46
CA PRO A 186 16.14 27.13 3.77
C PRO A 186 16.29 26.15 4.93
N GLY A 187 17.27 26.41 5.81
CA GLY A 187 17.61 25.57 6.96
C GLY A 187 18.58 24.42 6.67
N GLY A 188 19.02 24.24 5.42
CA GLY A 188 20.12 23.33 5.08
C GLY A 188 21.49 23.97 5.24
N SER A 189 22.53 23.15 5.18
CA SER A 189 23.94 23.56 5.18
C SER A 189 24.65 23.08 3.92
N ALA A 190 25.92 23.46 3.71
CA ALA A 190 26.65 23.11 2.49
C ALA A 190 26.70 21.58 2.25
N GLY A 191 26.46 21.17 1.01
CA GLY A 191 26.53 19.78 0.58
C GLY A 191 25.79 19.57 -0.74
N GLN A 192 26.46 18.97 -1.73
CA GLN A 192 25.85 18.68 -3.02
C GLN A 192 24.64 17.75 -2.89
N ILE A 193 23.66 17.92 -3.79
CA ILE A 193 22.47 17.08 -3.89
C ILE A 193 22.59 16.10 -5.07
N GLN A 194 22.43 14.81 -4.78
CA GLN A 194 22.25 13.75 -5.77
C GLN A 194 20.81 13.25 -5.71
N ARG A 195 20.09 13.36 -6.83
CA ARG A 195 18.69 12.96 -6.94
C ARG A 195 18.57 11.48 -7.32
N TYR A 196 17.67 10.79 -6.65
CA TYR A 196 17.29 9.41 -6.94
C TYR A 196 15.78 9.29 -7.13
N LEU A 197 15.37 8.41 -8.03
CA LEU A 197 13.98 8.04 -8.25
C LEU A 197 13.88 6.51 -8.41
N PRO A 198 12.82 5.88 -7.88
CA PRO A 198 12.60 4.47 -8.11
C PRO A 198 12.25 4.21 -9.57
N GLN A 199 12.25 2.94 -9.96
CA GLN A 199 11.89 2.49 -11.29
C GLN A 199 10.49 2.97 -11.73
N THR A 200 10.29 3.19 -13.03
CA THR A 200 9.14 3.96 -13.57
C THR A 200 7.78 3.30 -13.41
N SER A 201 7.72 1.99 -13.15
CA SER A 201 6.47 1.26 -12.84
C SER A 201 6.10 1.27 -11.35
N SER A 202 6.92 1.90 -10.49
CA SER A 202 6.63 2.15 -9.08
C SER A 202 5.40 3.07 -8.94
N GLY A 203 4.52 2.72 -8.01
CA GLY A 203 3.40 3.60 -7.67
C GLY A 203 3.85 4.85 -6.94
N THR A 204 4.92 4.73 -6.13
CA THR A 204 5.58 5.86 -5.46
C THR A 204 6.26 6.77 -6.47
N TYR A 205 6.90 6.26 -7.52
CA TYR A 205 7.40 7.06 -8.63
C TYR A 205 6.29 7.92 -9.26
N GLY A 206 5.21 7.27 -9.71
CA GLY A 206 4.11 7.94 -10.38
C GLY A 206 3.45 9.01 -9.50
N PHE A 207 3.13 8.66 -8.26
CA PHE A 207 2.53 9.59 -7.30
C PHE A 207 3.47 10.75 -6.95
N PHE A 208 4.75 10.47 -6.70
CA PHE A 208 5.72 11.50 -6.34
C PHE A 208 5.85 12.56 -7.42
N LEU A 209 5.96 12.16 -8.69
CA LEU A 209 6.09 13.12 -9.79
C LEU A 209 4.78 13.84 -10.11
N SER A 210 3.71 13.07 -10.35
CA SER A 210 2.47 13.65 -10.88
C SER A 210 1.62 14.31 -9.79
N ASP A 211 1.31 13.62 -8.70
CA ASP A 211 0.42 14.13 -7.65
C ASP A 211 1.14 15.06 -6.68
N LEU A 212 2.35 14.71 -6.23
CA LEU A 212 3.08 15.52 -5.25
C LEU A 212 3.81 16.68 -5.92
N LEU A 213 4.76 16.40 -6.82
CA LEU A 213 5.53 17.46 -7.47
C LEU A 213 4.72 18.21 -8.53
N GLY A 214 3.59 17.67 -9.01
CA GLY A 214 2.71 18.35 -9.96
C GLY A 214 3.25 18.38 -11.39
N SER A 215 4.27 17.57 -11.72
CA SER A 215 4.85 17.51 -13.06
C SER A 215 5.52 16.17 -13.32
N SER A 216 5.27 15.59 -14.50
CA SER A 216 6.05 14.46 -15.03
C SER A 216 7.28 14.91 -15.82
N SER A 217 7.40 16.21 -16.07
CA SER A 217 8.43 16.83 -16.92
C SER A 217 9.37 17.65 -16.05
N PHE A 218 10.39 16.97 -15.52
CA PHE A 218 11.50 17.59 -14.80
C PHE A 218 12.79 17.37 -15.56
N ASN A 219 13.77 18.22 -15.31
CA ASN A 219 15.07 18.11 -15.95
C ASN A 219 15.92 16.97 -15.35
N PHE A 220 15.59 15.73 -15.73
CA PHE A 220 16.23 14.52 -15.23
C PHE A 220 17.49 14.14 -16.02
N GLY A 221 17.58 14.56 -17.28
CA GLY A 221 18.67 14.24 -18.20
C GLY A 221 19.78 15.29 -18.28
N THR A 222 19.57 16.54 -17.81
CA THR A 222 20.65 17.53 -17.80
C THR A 222 21.66 17.17 -16.72
N THR A 223 22.91 17.05 -17.14
CA THR A 223 24.06 16.83 -16.28
C THR A 223 24.95 18.07 -16.29
N SER A 224 25.15 18.67 -15.13
CA SER A 224 26.28 19.57 -14.87
C SER A 224 27.10 19.04 -13.70
N ALA A 225 28.29 19.60 -13.49
CA ALA A 225 29.10 19.25 -12.31
C ALA A 225 28.38 19.55 -10.99
N SER A 226 27.57 20.61 -10.94
CA SER A 226 26.76 20.97 -9.77
C SER A 226 25.50 20.12 -9.64
N CYS A 227 24.94 19.65 -10.75
CA CYS A 227 23.68 18.93 -10.78
C CYS A 227 23.78 17.63 -11.60
N PRO A 228 24.18 16.52 -10.95
CA PRO A 228 24.20 15.22 -11.58
C PRO A 228 22.81 14.79 -12.08
N ALA A 229 22.79 13.93 -13.11
CA ALA A 229 21.55 13.31 -13.58
C ALA A 229 20.86 12.53 -12.45
N VAL A 230 19.53 12.40 -12.57
CA VAL A 230 18.78 11.55 -11.65
C VAL A 230 19.21 10.09 -11.84
N LYS A 231 19.48 9.41 -10.72
CA LYS A 231 19.84 7.99 -10.70
C LYS A 231 18.57 7.15 -10.49
N TYR A 232 18.39 6.17 -11.37
CA TYR A 232 17.30 5.16 -11.32
C TYR A 232 17.79 3.76 -10.97
N VAL A 233 19.11 3.62 -10.81
CA VAL A 233 19.77 2.36 -10.54
C VAL A 233 20.47 2.41 -9.19
N ASN A 234 20.59 1.26 -8.58
CA ASN A 234 21.27 1.04 -7.32
C ASN A 234 22.81 0.97 -7.50
N ALA A 235 23.52 0.75 -6.40
CA ALA A 235 24.99 0.65 -6.37
C ALA A 235 25.59 -0.45 -7.28
N THR A 236 24.80 -1.46 -7.68
CA THR A 236 25.23 -2.57 -8.54
C THR A 236 24.66 -2.48 -9.97
N GLY A 237 23.97 -1.40 -10.31
CA GLY A 237 23.35 -1.20 -11.63
C GLY A 237 21.96 -1.86 -11.78
N GLY A 238 21.44 -2.51 -10.75
CA GLY A 238 20.05 -2.99 -10.72
C GLY A 238 19.05 -1.85 -10.56
N ALA A 239 17.77 -2.10 -10.85
CA ALA A 239 16.72 -1.11 -10.66
C ALA A 239 16.66 -0.65 -9.18
N LEU A 240 16.48 0.66 -8.97
CA LEU A 240 16.18 1.20 -7.66
C LEU A 240 14.68 0.96 -7.37
N GLU A 241 14.40 0.15 -6.36
CA GLU A 241 13.02 -0.08 -5.91
C GLU A 241 12.56 1.02 -4.95
N GLU A 242 11.25 1.20 -4.82
CA GLU A 242 10.68 2.14 -3.86
C GLU A 242 11.04 1.72 -2.42
N ASN A 243 11.15 2.69 -1.51
CA ASN A 243 11.34 2.44 -0.07
C ASN A 243 12.57 1.58 0.31
N ASN A 244 13.63 1.61 -0.51
CA ASN A 244 14.85 0.86 -0.28
C ASN A 244 16.09 1.76 -0.39
N ALA A 245 16.48 2.39 0.72
CA ALA A 245 17.68 3.23 0.77
C ALA A 245 18.98 2.41 0.89
N SER A 246 18.90 1.14 1.31
CA SER A 246 20.07 0.29 1.55
C SER A 246 20.88 0.00 0.27
N VAL A 247 20.31 0.29 -0.90
CA VAL A 247 20.95 0.03 -2.18
C VAL A 247 21.46 1.32 -2.87
N ILE A 248 21.33 2.48 -2.20
CA ILE A 248 21.97 3.72 -2.62
C ILE A 248 23.48 3.53 -2.60
N ALA A 249 24.18 4.06 -3.61
CA ALA A 249 25.63 3.96 -3.68
C ALA A 249 26.25 4.64 -2.44
N PRO A 250 27.16 3.97 -1.71
CA PRO A 250 27.74 4.54 -0.49
C PRO A 250 28.38 5.93 -0.69
N ALA A 251 28.99 6.15 -1.86
CA ALA A 251 29.59 7.44 -2.22
C ALA A 251 28.57 8.58 -2.34
N ASP A 252 27.31 8.27 -2.65
CA ASP A 252 26.24 9.24 -2.82
C ASP A 252 25.41 9.42 -1.53
N TRP A 253 25.65 8.64 -0.47
CA TRP A 253 24.75 8.61 0.70
C TRP A 253 24.52 9.97 1.35
N GLN A 254 25.60 10.75 1.51
CA GLN A 254 25.56 12.08 2.13
C GLN A 254 25.03 13.18 1.19
N SER A 255 24.80 12.88 -0.09
CA SER A 255 24.19 13.79 -1.07
C SER A 255 22.80 13.34 -1.52
N ALA A 256 22.43 12.09 -1.28
CA ALA A 256 21.24 11.46 -1.83
C ALA A 256 19.93 12.08 -1.30
N ILE A 257 18.99 12.35 -2.20
CA ILE A 257 17.58 12.59 -1.91
C ILE A 257 16.71 11.66 -2.77
N PHE A 258 15.71 11.02 -2.17
CA PHE A 258 14.80 10.08 -2.84
C PHE A 258 13.40 10.12 -2.24
N PRO A 259 12.35 9.76 -3.00
CA PRO A 259 11.02 9.62 -2.45
C PRO A 259 10.91 8.40 -1.53
N TYR A 260 10.08 8.50 -0.49
CA TYR A 260 9.81 7.41 0.45
C TYR A 260 8.36 7.45 0.95
N SER A 261 7.74 6.27 1.07
CA SER A 261 6.50 6.07 1.81
C SER A 261 6.78 6.23 3.30
N ALA A 262 6.08 7.15 3.95
CA ALA A 262 6.15 7.35 5.39
C ALA A 262 5.74 6.08 6.14
N GLY A 263 4.76 5.33 5.63
CA GLY A 263 4.36 4.09 6.29
C GLY A 263 5.43 3.01 6.25
N GLN A 264 6.05 2.80 5.09
CA GLN A 264 7.21 1.91 4.99
C GLN A 264 8.38 2.40 5.84
N TRP A 265 8.66 3.71 5.86
CA TRP A 265 9.70 4.26 6.72
C TRP A 265 9.43 3.99 8.20
N VAL A 266 8.19 4.19 8.67
CA VAL A 266 7.75 3.90 10.05
C VAL A 266 7.90 2.42 10.38
N TYR A 267 7.44 1.53 9.49
CA TYR A 267 7.58 0.09 9.69
C TYR A 267 9.04 -0.33 9.79
N GLN A 268 9.89 0.14 8.88
CA GLN A 268 11.33 -0.12 8.90
C GLN A 268 11.98 0.45 10.17
N ALA A 269 11.58 1.64 10.61
CA ALA A 269 12.08 2.27 11.83
C ALA A 269 11.75 1.48 13.10
N ASN A 270 10.53 0.95 13.19
CA ASN A 270 10.11 0.11 14.30
C ASN A 270 10.76 -1.29 14.29
N ASN A 271 11.41 -1.66 13.18
CA ASN A 271 12.11 -2.93 13.00
C ASN A 271 13.61 -2.72 12.74
N ALA A 272 14.19 -1.63 13.25
CA ALA A 272 15.57 -1.23 12.97
C ALA A 272 16.65 -2.25 13.38
N SER A 273 16.32 -3.19 14.27
CA SER A 273 17.22 -4.29 14.65
C SER A 273 17.26 -5.43 13.62
N ASN A 274 16.33 -5.46 12.67
CA ASN A 274 16.26 -6.50 11.64
C ASN A 274 16.68 -5.93 10.27
N PRO A 275 17.93 -6.17 9.80
CA PRO A 275 18.43 -5.63 8.53
C PRO A 275 17.74 -6.23 7.29
N THR A 276 17.00 -7.34 7.44
CA THR A 276 16.19 -7.85 6.34
C THR A 276 14.93 -6.99 6.12
N ILE A 277 14.49 -6.27 7.16
CA ILE A 277 13.34 -5.36 7.14
C ILE A 277 13.80 -3.90 7.01
N ASP A 278 14.72 -3.43 7.84
CA ASP A 278 15.15 -2.02 7.82
C ASP A 278 16.03 -1.72 6.61
N LYS A 279 15.42 -1.14 5.58
CA LYS A 279 16.09 -0.72 4.35
C LYS A 279 16.51 0.74 4.37
N ARG A 280 16.45 1.41 5.53
CA ARG A 280 16.88 2.81 5.66
C ARG A 280 18.39 2.94 5.85
N VAL A 281 19.10 1.86 6.17
CA VAL A 281 20.53 1.88 6.48
C VAL A 281 21.31 1.20 5.35
N LEU A 282 22.49 1.72 5.01
CA LEU A 282 23.40 1.04 4.08
C LEU A 282 23.94 -0.28 4.68
N PRO A 283 24.21 -1.31 3.87
CA PRO A 283 24.86 -2.54 4.32
C PRO A 283 26.23 -2.32 4.96
N SER A 284 26.94 -1.25 4.54
CA SER A 284 28.21 -0.82 5.14
C SER A 284 28.06 -0.17 6.51
N GLY A 285 26.83 -0.05 7.03
CA GLY A 285 26.50 0.74 8.21
C GLY A 285 26.33 2.23 7.91
N GLY A 286 26.01 3.00 8.95
CA GLY A 286 25.77 4.45 8.87
C GLY A 286 24.48 4.86 9.57
N ALA A 287 24.22 6.17 9.57
CA ALA A 287 22.94 6.69 10.04
C ALA A 287 21.83 6.26 9.07
N PRO A 288 20.63 5.86 9.56
CA PRO A 288 19.49 5.58 8.70
C PRO A 288 19.06 6.83 7.93
N ALA A 289 18.51 6.62 6.73
CA ALA A 289 17.85 7.66 5.97
C ALA A 289 16.77 8.33 6.83
N ARG A 290 16.81 9.65 6.90
CA ARG A 290 15.87 10.48 7.64
C ARG A 290 14.72 10.85 6.72
N LEU A 291 13.49 10.69 7.19
CA LEU A 291 12.31 11.16 6.48
C LEU A 291 12.15 12.67 6.74
N GLY A 292 12.07 13.46 5.68
CA GLY A 292 11.86 14.91 5.78
C GLY A 292 10.39 15.30 5.69
N GLY A 293 10.01 16.39 6.34
CA GLY A 293 8.66 16.96 6.25
C GLY A 293 8.45 17.82 5.00
N ILE A 294 7.18 18.00 4.62
CA ILE A 294 6.75 18.93 3.56
C ILE A 294 5.89 20.04 4.17
N LEU A 295 6.38 21.26 4.08
CA LEU A 295 5.74 22.45 4.65
C LEU A 295 4.72 23.02 3.67
N THR A 296 3.49 23.21 4.14
CA THR A 296 2.37 23.79 3.38
C THR A 296 2.37 25.32 3.39
N ALA A 297 3.02 25.94 4.37
CA ALA A 297 3.23 27.38 4.44
C ALA A 297 4.63 27.68 4.99
N VAL A 298 5.52 28.18 4.14
CA VAL A 298 6.79 28.76 4.61
C VAL A 298 6.53 30.24 4.86
N ASP A 299 6.65 30.67 6.12
CA ASP A 299 6.86 32.11 6.36
C ASP A 299 8.27 32.42 5.86
N GLY A 300 8.36 33.26 4.83
CA GLY A 300 9.61 33.51 4.09
C GLY A 300 10.72 34.22 4.88
N THR A 301 10.61 34.40 6.20
CA THR A 301 11.50 35.29 6.96
C THR A 301 11.88 34.82 8.37
N THR A 302 11.30 33.76 8.91
CA THR A 302 11.69 33.25 10.24
C THR A 302 11.87 31.74 10.17
N GLY A 303 13.02 31.23 10.60
CA GLY A 303 13.33 29.80 10.62
C GLY A 303 12.17 28.93 11.11
N LEU A 304 12.13 27.68 10.64
CA LEU A 304 11.04 26.76 10.94
C LEU A 304 10.92 26.54 12.44
N SER A 305 9.81 26.95 13.05
CA SER A 305 9.55 26.60 14.45
C SER A 305 9.37 25.07 14.56
N ASN A 306 9.76 24.50 15.70
CA ASN A 306 9.56 23.07 15.96
C ASN A 306 8.10 22.64 15.74
N ALA A 307 7.13 23.49 16.08
CA ALA A 307 5.71 23.22 15.85
C ALA A 307 5.37 23.08 14.35
N LYS A 308 5.91 23.96 13.49
CA LYS A 308 5.70 23.87 12.04
C LYS A 308 6.34 22.60 11.46
N LEU A 309 7.52 22.20 11.94
CA LEU A 309 8.17 20.95 11.52
C LEU A 309 7.40 19.72 11.95
N LEU A 310 6.93 19.69 13.21
CA LEU A 310 6.14 18.57 13.74
C LEU A 310 4.84 18.37 12.95
N ASN A 311 4.18 19.45 12.52
CA ASN A 311 2.95 19.38 11.73
C ASN A 311 3.18 19.00 10.26
N ALA A 312 4.40 19.20 9.75
CA ALA A 312 4.77 18.91 8.36
C ALA A 312 5.40 17.52 8.19
N ASN A 313 5.87 16.91 9.27
CA ASN A 313 6.45 15.58 9.24
C ASN A 313 5.34 14.53 9.14
N PRO A 314 5.38 13.64 8.14
CA PRO A 314 4.38 12.59 7.98
C PRO A 314 4.53 11.44 8.98
N ALA A 315 5.64 11.39 9.72
CA ALA A 315 5.91 10.43 10.78
C ALA A 315 6.34 11.13 12.07
N ALA A 316 5.93 10.60 13.20
CA ALA A 316 6.27 11.11 14.52
C ALA A 316 6.63 9.96 15.47
N TYR A 317 7.47 10.24 16.47
CA TYR A 317 7.83 9.26 17.49
C TYR A 317 6.87 9.38 18.68
N ASN A 318 6.10 8.33 18.93
CA ASN A 318 5.23 8.22 20.09
C ASN A 318 6.06 7.90 21.33
N VAL A 319 6.14 8.85 22.26
CA VAL A 319 6.93 8.71 23.50
C VAL A 319 6.32 7.70 24.49
N THR A 320 4.99 7.54 24.46
CA THR A 320 4.26 6.59 25.30
C THR A 320 4.47 5.17 24.82
N ASP A 321 4.25 4.93 23.53
CA ASP A 321 4.37 3.60 22.92
C ASP A 321 5.83 3.22 22.58
N ARG A 322 6.75 4.20 22.65
CA ARG A 322 8.15 4.11 22.23
C ARG A 322 8.31 3.59 20.80
N LYS A 323 7.46 4.07 19.90
CA LYS A 323 7.39 3.63 18.51
C LYS A 323 7.21 4.80 17.56
N TRP A 324 7.76 4.68 16.37
CA TRP A 324 7.40 5.54 15.25
C TRP A 324 5.98 5.22 14.80
N GLN A 325 5.22 6.26 14.47
CA GLN A 325 3.87 6.18 13.95
C GLN A 325 3.71 7.24 12.84
N LEU A 326 2.71 7.12 11.99
CA LEU A 326 2.35 8.24 11.10
C LEU A 326 1.88 9.42 11.93
N ASN A 327 1.87 10.61 11.33
CA ASN A 327 1.27 11.78 11.94
C ASN A 327 -0.18 11.92 11.45
N ASP A 328 -1.06 11.07 11.96
CA ASP A 328 -2.48 10.99 11.61
C ASP A 328 -3.41 11.34 12.79
N ALA A 329 -4.69 11.55 12.50
CA ALA A 329 -5.69 12.01 13.47
C ALA A 329 -6.03 11.02 14.59
N GLY A 330 -5.57 9.78 14.48
CA GLY A 330 -5.69 8.75 15.51
C GLY A 330 -4.60 8.83 16.58
N LEU A 331 -3.55 9.65 16.44
CA LEU A 331 -2.54 9.82 17.47
C LEU A 331 -3.02 10.78 18.56
N SER A 332 -3.68 10.21 19.56
CA SER A 332 -4.11 10.95 20.75
C SER A 332 -2.96 11.32 21.70
N ALA A 333 -1.78 10.71 21.57
CA ALA A 333 -0.75 10.72 22.61
C ALA A 333 0.62 11.31 22.22
N VAL A 334 0.82 11.73 20.96
CA VAL A 334 2.18 11.99 20.46
C VAL A 334 2.61 13.44 20.52
N GLN A 335 1.68 14.40 20.61
CA GLN A 335 2.04 15.80 20.71
C GLN A 335 1.13 16.53 21.70
N GLY A 336 1.53 16.57 22.97
CA GLY A 336 0.94 17.49 23.92
C GLY A 336 1.21 18.94 23.48
N GLY A 337 0.17 19.67 23.08
CA GLY A 337 0.22 21.13 22.89
C GLY A 337 0.24 21.67 21.46
N ALA A 338 0.15 20.84 20.41
CA ALA A 338 -0.02 21.34 19.04
C ALA A 338 -1.50 21.31 18.63
N SER A 339 -2.17 22.47 18.64
CA SER A 339 -3.58 22.63 18.25
C SER A 339 -3.85 22.50 16.73
N GLY A 340 -2.98 21.85 15.96
CA GLY A 340 -3.15 21.87 14.51
C GLY A 340 -2.35 20.83 13.75
N GLY A 341 -3.09 19.99 13.02
CA GLY A 341 -2.62 19.37 11.79
C GLY A 341 -2.15 17.94 11.96
N TYR A 342 -3.09 17.02 11.81
CA TYR A 342 -2.78 15.64 11.45
C TYR A 342 -2.65 15.59 9.92
N PRO A 343 -1.43 15.62 9.36
CA PRO A 343 -1.24 15.71 7.92
C PRO A 343 -1.89 14.55 7.19
N ILE A 344 -1.90 13.36 7.81
CA ILE A 344 -2.39 12.15 7.16
C ILE A 344 -3.86 11.96 7.54
N THR A 345 -4.72 12.61 6.79
CA THR A 345 -6.17 12.41 6.84
C THR A 345 -6.69 12.14 5.45
N GLU A 346 -7.85 11.50 5.36
CA GLU A 346 -8.46 11.20 4.08
C GLU A 346 -8.79 12.47 3.27
N ALA A 347 -9.22 13.54 3.96
CA ALA A 347 -9.46 14.85 3.38
C ALA A 347 -8.19 15.53 2.83
N ALA A 348 -6.99 15.09 3.25
CA ALA A 348 -5.73 15.55 2.70
C ALA A 348 -5.33 14.81 1.42
N SER A 349 -6.04 13.77 0.99
CA SER A 349 -5.76 13.12 -0.29
C SER A 349 -6.29 13.94 -1.46
N THR A 350 -5.49 14.07 -2.52
CA THR A 350 -5.89 14.71 -3.79
C THR A 350 -7.08 14.03 -4.47
N LYS A 351 -7.36 12.77 -4.11
CA LYS A 351 -8.53 12.01 -4.59
C LYS A 351 -9.85 12.44 -3.95
N VAL A 352 -9.79 13.01 -2.75
CA VAL A 352 -10.97 13.48 -2.01
C VAL A 352 -11.09 14.99 -2.11
N ASN A 353 -9.97 15.70 -2.10
CA ASN A 353 -9.92 17.15 -2.16
C ASN A 353 -8.89 17.61 -3.19
N SER A 354 -9.35 18.30 -4.23
CA SER A 354 -8.48 18.89 -5.28
C SER A 354 -7.42 19.86 -4.75
N VAL A 355 -7.66 20.46 -3.57
CA VAL A 355 -6.71 21.32 -2.84
C VAL A 355 -6.41 20.65 -1.50
N ALA A 356 -5.59 19.60 -1.56
CA ALA A 356 -5.16 18.84 -0.40
C ALA A 356 -4.53 19.77 0.66
N THR A 357 -5.05 19.71 1.89
CA THR A 357 -4.52 20.49 3.03
C THR A 357 -3.06 20.13 3.33
N PHE A 358 -2.67 18.89 3.03
CA PHE A 358 -1.29 18.41 3.13
C PHE A 358 -0.90 17.66 1.85
N PRO A 359 0.16 18.08 1.15
CA PRO A 359 0.61 17.39 -0.04
C PRO A 359 1.20 16.03 0.34
N GLY A 360 1.11 15.07 -0.60
CA GLY A 360 1.77 13.78 -0.46
C GLY A 360 0.93 12.68 0.17
N VAL A 361 -0.32 12.94 0.55
CA VAL A 361 -1.23 11.89 1.07
C VAL A 361 -1.90 11.15 -0.08
N ARG A 362 -1.78 9.82 -0.06
CA ARG A 362 -2.39 8.91 -1.03
C ARG A 362 -3.16 7.79 -0.35
N PHE A 363 -4.07 7.19 -1.11
CA PHE A 363 -4.56 5.86 -0.79
C PHE A 363 -3.57 4.79 -1.27
N VAL A 364 -3.56 3.67 -0.56
CA VAL A 364 -3.00 2.41 -1.02
C VAL A 364 -4.13 1.40 -1.22
N TYR A 365 -3.98 0.54 -2.22
CA TYR A 365 -5.06 -0.24 -2.80
C TYR A 365 -4.71 -1.73 -2.91
N ASN A 366 -5.74 -2.55 -2.73
CA ASN A 366 -5.81 -3.85 -3.37
C ASN A 366 -6.63 -3.71 -4.65
N VAL A 367 -6.08 -4.10 -5.77
CA VAL A 367 -6.73 -3.98 -7.08
C VAL A 367 -7.20 -5.35 -7.52
N LEU A 368 -8.49 -5.47 -7.75
CA LEU A 368 -9.15 -6.66 -8.26
C LEU A 368 -9.65 -6.40 -9.68
N ASP A 369 -10.07 -7.46 -10.36
CA ASP A 369 -10.75 -7.35 -11.64
C ASP A 369 -11.94 -8.32 -11.63
N SER A 370 -13.13 -7.79 -11.91
CA SER A 370 -14.40 -8.54 -11.88
C SER A 370 -14.48 -9.68 -12.89
N ARG A 371 -13.55 -9.75 -13.85
CA ARG A 371 -13.40 -10.87 -14.78
C ARG A 371 -12.64 -12.04 -14.18
N SER A 372 -11.99 -11.88 -13.02
CA SER A 372 -11.28 -13.00 -12.37
C SER A 372 -12.27 -14.11 -12.00
N PRO A 373 -11.95 -15.38 -12.32
CA PRO A 373 -12.79 -16.50 -11.90
C PRO A 373 -12.88 -16.65 -10.38
N ASP A 374 -11.87 -16.16 -9.64
CA ASP A 374 -11.82 -16.17 -8.17
C ASP A 374 -12.17 -14.82 -7.54
N TYR A 375 -12.80 -13.92 -8.31
CA TYR A 375 -13.14 -12.56 -7.88
C TYR A 375 -13.91 -12.53 -6.54
N VAL A 376 -14.90 -13.40 -6.33
CA VAL A 376 -15.68 -13.42 -5.08
C VAL A 376 -14.79 -13.73 -3.87
N LYS A 377 -13.86 -14.69 -4.00
CA LYS A 377 -12.91 -15.05 -2.93
C LYS A 377 -11.90 -13.91 -2.70
N ALA A 378 -11.43 -13.27 -3.77
CA ALA A 378 -10.56 -12.10 -3.65
C ALA A 378 -11.25 -10.91 -2.96
N VAL A 379 -12.53 -10.64 -3.26
CA VAL A 379 -13.33 -9.62 -2.57
C VAL A 379 -13.48 -9.94 -1.08
N GLN A 380 -13.72 -11.21 -0.73
CA GLN A 380 -13.80 -11.64 0.67
C GLN A 380 -12.46 -11.45 1.41
N ALA A 381 -11.33 -11.55 0.71
CA ALA A 381 -10.01 -11.35 1.27
C ALA A 381 -9.70 -9.88 1.58
N VAL A 382 -9.95 -8.98 0.62
CA VAL A 382 -9.41 -7.61 0.66
C VAL A 382 -10.38 -6.49 0.31
N GLY A 383 -11.59 -6.83 -0.13
CA GLY A 383 -12.57 -5.90 -0.67
C GLY A 383 -13.88 -5.87 0.10
N PHE A 384 -14.92 -5.38 -0.57
CA PHE A 384 -16.30 -5.43 -0.12
C PHE A 384 -17.27 -5.37 -1.30
N ASP A 385 -18.47 -5.89 -1.08
CA ASP A 385 -19.60 -5.69 -1.98
C ASP A 385 -20.23 -4.32 -1.67
N ASN A 386 -20.24 -3.44 -2.66
CA ASN A 386 -20.78 -2.09 -2.49
C ASN A 386 -22.31 -2.09 -2.63
N SER A 387 -22.99 -2.88 -1.80
CA SER A 387 -24.44 -3.00 -1.71
C SER A 387 -24.88 -2.99 -0.25
N ASN A 388 -26.15 -2.61 0.02
CA ASN A 388 -26.66 -2.62 1.39
C ASN A 388 -26.68 -4.06 1.94
N GLY A 389 -26.00 -4.30 3.06
CA GLY A 389 -25.81 -5.64 3.61
C GLY A 389 -24.78 -6.49 2.85
N GLY A 390 -24.03 -5.92 1.91
CA GLY A 390 -22.96 -6.59 1.18
C GLY A 390 -21.83 -7.10 2.08
N ILE A 391 -21.13 -8.13 1.61
CA ILE A 391 -20.03 -8.73 2.36
C ILE A 391 -18.88 -7.73 2.48
N LYS A 392 -18.29 -7.64 3.67
CA LYS A 392 -17.07 -6.84 3.93
C LYS A 392 -15.96 -7.79 4.35
N SER A 393 -14.82 -7.74 3.67
CA SER A 393 -13.61 -8.42 4.16
C SER A 393 -13.22 -7.92 5.55
N ALA A 394 -12.36 -8.69 6.23
CA ALA A 394 -11.73 -8.27 7.49
C ALA A 394 -10.97 -6.93 7.35
N VAL A 395 -10.47 -6.63 6.16
CA VAL A 395 -9.82 -5.35 5.86
C VAL A 395 -10.86 -4.22 5.85
N CYS A 396 -11.98 -4.43 5.16
CA CYS A 396 -12.99 -3.39 4.89
C CYS A 396 -14.09 -3.26 5.95
N ASN A 397 -14.11 -4.13 6.95
CA ASN A 397 -14.93 -4.00 8.16
C ASN A 397 -14.16 -3.40 9.36
N GLY A 398 -12.87 -3.11 9.20
CA GLY A 398 -12.02 -2.48 10.20
C GLY A 398 -11.30 -3.45 11.14
N SER A 399 -11.54 -4.76 11.07
CA SER A 399 -10.91 -5.72 11.99
C SER A 399 -9.39 -5.84 11.80
N ARG A 400 -8.86 -5.34 10.68
CA ARG A 400 -7.41 -5.26 10.40
C ARG A 400 -6.79 -3.89 10.64
N ALA A 401 -7.52 -2.92 11.20
CA ALA A 401 -6.98 -1.57 11.43
C ALA A 401 -5.68 -1.58 12.26
N ALA A 402 -5.60 -2.38 13.32
CA ALA A 402 -4.39 -2.50 14.14
C ALA A 402 -3.20 -3.12 13.38
N VAL A 403 -3.47 -4.05 12.46
CA VAL A 403 -2.45 -4.63 11.58
C VAL A 403 -1.95 -3.56 10.62
N ILE A 404 -2.85 -2.86 9.92
CA ILE A 404 -2.51 -1.78 8.99
C ILE A 404 -1.64 -0.72 9.68
N ALA A 405 -2.02 -0.29 10.89
CA ALA A 405 -1.28 0.68 11.69
C ALA A 405 0.10 0.18 12.13
N SER A 406 0.26 -1.11 12.43
CA SER A 406 1.56 -1.67 12.83
C SER A 406 2.59 -1.69 11.70
N PHE A 407 2.13 -1.69 10.44
CA PHE A 407 2.95 -1.49 9.24
C PHE A 407 3.10 -0.01 8.84
N GLY A 408 2.73 0.91 9.74
CA GLY A 408 2.90 2.34 9.53
C GLY A 408 1.91 2.96 8.55
N PHE A 409 0.82 2.30 8.18
CA PHE A 409 -0.23 2.93 7.36
C PHE A 409 -1.34 3.48 8.23
N ALA A 410 -2.02 4.54 7.79
CA ALA A 410 -3.14 5.10 8.53
C ALA A 410 -4.43 4.38 8.07
N PRO A 411 -5.10 3.58 8.93
CA PRO A 411 -6.35 2.93 8.57
C PRO A 411 -7.40 3.97 8.17
N LEU A 412 -8.23 3.64 7.18
CA LEU A 412 -9.27 4.56 6.77
C LEU A 412 -10.37 4.66 7.83
N PRO A 413 -10.91 5.87 8.08
CA PRO A 413 -12.05 6.02 8.96
C PRO A 413 -13.27 5.30 8.38
N THR A 414 -14.17 4.90 9.26
CA THR A 414 -15.47 4.34 8.86
C THR A 414 -16.23 5.34 8.00
N ALA A 415 -16.64 4.94 6.80
CA ALA A 415 -17.36 5.84 5.88
C ALA A 415 -18.65 6.38 6.52
N GLY A 416 -18.85 7.69 6.39
CA GLY A 416 -20.01 8.41 6.95
C GLY A 416 -19.81 8.98 8.35
N VAL A 417 -18.63 8.84 8.96
CA VAL A 417 -18.26 9.56 10.19
C VAL A 417 -17.59 10.90 9.87
N THR A 418 -17.64 11.86 10.79
CA THR A 418 -16.97 13.17 10.66
C THR A 418 -15.49 12.99 10.30
N GLY A 419 -15.03 13.64 9.23
CA GLY A 419 -13.65 13.54 8.74
C GLY A 419 -13.39 12.42 7.72
N SER A 420 -14.40 11.60 7.41
CA SER A 420 -14.38 10.66 6.27
C SER A 420 -15.07 11.26 5.05
N VAL A 421 -14.81 10.70 3.85
CA VAL A 421 -15.65 11.01 2.69
C VAL A 421 -17.08 10.54 2.97
N ALA A 422 -18.07 11.32 2.51
CA ALA A 422 -19.47 10.93 2.62
C ALA A 422 -19.69 9.52 2.03
N ALA A 423 -20.55 8.73 2.69
CA ALA A 423 -21.00 7.47 2.13
C ALA A 423 -21.66 7.73 0.77
N SER A 424 -21.37 6.87 -0.20
CA SER A 424 -21.86 6.99 -1.58
C SER A 424 -22.05 5.59 -2.12
N ALA A 425 -23.22 5.33 -2.72
CA ALA A 425 -23.50 4.05 -3.35
C ALA A 425 -22.47 3.69 -4.45
N ASN A 426 -21.71 4.65 -4.97
CA ASN A 426 -20.74 4.44 -6.03
C ASN A 426 -19.31 4.19 -5.53
N TYR A 427 -18.99 4.58 -4.29
CA TYR A 427 -17.60 4.57 -3.79
C TYR A 427 -17.45 4.02 -2.37
N ASN A 428 -18.44 4.26 -1.51
CA ASN A 428 -18.33 4.13 -0.06
C ASN A 428 -19.60 3.53 0.54
N LEU A 429 -19.57 2.23 0.82
CA LEU A 429 -20.64 1.60 1.62
C LEU A 429 -20.59 2.13 3.06
N ALA A 430 -21.75 2.51 3.59
CA ALA A 430 -21.86 2.93 4.98
C ALA A 430 -21.27 1.89 5.94
N GLY A 431 -20.46 2.34 6.89
CA GLY A 431 -19.80 1.46 7.84
C GLY A 431 -18.63 0.65 7.27
N SER A 432 -18.09 0.97 6.09
CA SER A 432 -16.86 0.35 5.58
C SER A 432 -15.63 1.20 5.90
N THR A 433 -14.52 0.54 6.20
CA THR A 433 -13.17 1.12 6.35
C THR A 433 -12.35 0.96 5.07
N CYS A 434 -13.00 0.78 3.91
CA CYS A 434 -12.37 0.83 2.59
C CYS A 434 -13.07 1.85 1.69
N ARG A 435 -12.45 2.20 0.56
CA ARG A 435 -13.08 2.93 -0.56
C ARG A 435 -12.97 2.08 -1.81
N LYS A 436 -14.06 1.93 -2.56
CA LYS A 436 -14.05 1.25 -3.86
C LYS A 436 -14.01 2.31 -4.96
N ILE A 437 -13.06 2.21 -5.88
CA ILE A 437 -12.93 3.08 -7.05
C ILE A 437 -12.86 2.19 -8.29
N VAL A 438 -13.76 2.39 -9.24
CA VAL A 438 -13.73 1.65 -10.52
C VAL A 438 -12.82 2.39 -11.50
N ALA A 439 -11.96 1.63 -12.21
CA ALA A 439 -10.97 2.14 -13.15
C ALA A 439 -11.62 2.75 -14.40
#